data_AF-A0AAU2YUX0-F1
#
_entry.id   AF-A0AAU2YUX0-F1
#
_cell.length_a   1.000
_cell.length_b   1.000
_cell.length_c   1.000
_cell.angle_alpha   90.00
_cell.angle_beta   90.00
_cell.angle_gamma   90.00
#
_symmetry.space_group_name_H-M   'P 1'
#
loop_
_entity.id
_entity.type
_entity.pdbx_description
1 polymer ?
#
loop_
_entity_poly.entity_id
_entity_poly.type
_entity_poly.pdbx_seq_one_letter_code
_entity_poly.pdbx_strand_id
1 'polypeptide(L)'
;MRAAATILHLDMDAFYASAEQAAKPSLRGKPVVVGGLGPRGVVATASYEARRFGVHSAMPMAQARRLAPNAAYLVPRFTLYRTVSDQVMELLGRLSPLVEPLSLDEAFVDLEAGGTADDTASAMEIGQQLRGAIEAVTGLSGSVGLAGSKMLAKIASEEAKPNGILLIEPGTERALLAPMPVRTLPGVGPATADHLRRAGMTTVNDLAEAGEAELVRLLGKAHGSSLHRMASGYDDRPVVAERDAKSVSVEDTFDTDLHDRVRVRTEVERLADRCVHRLRAAGRSGRTVVLKVRRYDFSTLTRSETLRGPTDDPSVVREAAARLLEAVDTTGGVRLLGVGVTGLADFTQEDLFAQAAGERMAAELPDSAEPGGHAAAEDGGPESEEPAHESPEQLAARRWPAGHDVRHETYGHGWVQGSGVGRVTVRFEEPESAPGRVRTFRIDDPELQPADPLPLVRNPVDYSSWPASLPKSRSGALSAGATESRP
;
A
#
# COMPACT_ATOMS: atom_id res chain seq x y z
N MET A 1 -1.04 31.49 -5.89
CA MET A 1 -0.14 30.60 -5.12
C MET A 1 0.16 31.27 -3.79
N ARG A 2 0.59 30.51 -2.78
CA ARG A 2 0.88 31.06 -1.46
C ARG A 2 2.08 32.02 -1.50
N ALA A 3 2.10 32.96 -0.57
CA ALA A 3 3.17 33.94 -0.44
C ALA A 3 4.41 33.36 0.24
N ALA A 4 4.25 32.38 1.14
CA ALA A 4 5.36 31.60 1.72
C ALA A 4 5.27 30.10 1.42
N ALA A 5 6.38 29.40 1.64
CA ALA A 5 6.55 27.98 1.40
C ALA A 5 5.97 27.09 2.53
N THR A 6 4.70 27.32 2.88
CA THR A 6 4.02 26.68 4.03
C THR A 6 3.34 25.35 3.72
N ILE A 7 3.46 24.83 2.48
CA ILE A 7 3.09 23.46 2.17
C ILE A 7 4.30 22.57 2.38
N LEU A 8 4.20 21.69 3.36
CA LEU A 8 5.19 20.67 3.65
C LEU A 8 4.78 19.36 2.97
N HIS A 9 5.77 18.65 2.45
CA HIS A 9 5.64 17.27 2.02
C HIS A 9 6.75 16.44 2.68
N LEU A 10 6.36 15.40 3.40
CA LEU A 10 7.27 14.42 3.99
C LEU A 10 7.22 13.14 3.16
N ASP A 11 8.39 12.54 2.90
CA ASP A 11 8.54 11.20 2.32
C ASP A 11 9.66 10.44 3.06
N MET A 12 9.33 9.29 3.67
CA MET A 12 10.30 8.47 4.41
C MET A 12 11.30 7.78 3.48
N ASP A 13 12.59 7.89 3.80
CA ASP A 13 13.67 7.44 2.93
C ASP A 13 13.71 5.92 2.78
N ALA A 14 13.48 5.42 1.57
CA ALA A 14 13.47 3.99 1.24
C ALA A 14 12.70 3.14 2.27
N PHE A 15 11.54 3.64 2.69
CA PHE A 15 10.85 3.29 3.94
C PHE A 15 10.94 1.82 4.36
N TYR A 16 10.39 0.89 3.58
CA TYR A 16 10.39 -0.53 3.98
C TYR A 16 11.80 -1.09 4.14
N ALA A 17 12.71 -0.78 3.22
CA ALA A 17 14.09 -1.28 3.29
C ALA A 17 14.83 -0.68 4.49
N SER A 18 14.64 0.61 4.77
CA SER A 18 15.23 1.28 5.94
C SER A 18 14.67 0.72 7.26
N ALA A 19 13.37 0.44 7.33
CA ALA A 19 12.75 -0.23 8.48
C ALA A 19 13.31 -1.65 8.69
N GLU A 20 13.54 -2.41 7.62
CA GLU A 20 14.19 -3.73 7.70
C GLU A 20 15.65 -3.63 8.16
N GLN A 21 16.43 -2.65 7.67
CA GLN A 21 17.81 -2.42 8.11
C GLN A 21 17.88 -1.94 9.57
N ALA A 22 16.94 -1.10 10.01
CA ALA A 22 16.87 -0.64 11.38
C ALA A 22 16.54 -1.80 12.35
N ALA A 23 15.58 -2.65 11.96
CA ALA A 23 15.16 -3.81 12.74
C ALA A 23 16.23 -4.91 12.83
N LYS A 24 17.12 -5.00 11.84
CA LYS A 24 18.07 -6.11 11.68
C LYS A 24 19.50 -5.57 11.59
N PRO A 25 20.25 -5.47 12.71
CA PRO A 25 21.59 -4.89 12.74
C PRO A 25 22.55 -5.45 11.68
N SER A 26 22.43 -6.74 11.34
CA SER A 26 23.26 -7.38 10.30
C SER A 26 23.02 -6.87 8.88
N LEU A 27 21.89 -6.19 8.63
CA LEU A 27 21.52 -5.64 7.32
C LEU A 27 21.87 -4.15 7.16
N ARG A 28 22.28 -3.46 8.22
CA ARG A 28 22.65 -2.04 8.16
C ARG A 28 23.78 -1.82 7.16
N GLY A 29 23.60 -0.87 6.25
CA GLY A 29 24.58 -0.59 5.20
C GLY A 29 24.71 -1.69 4.13
N LYS A 30 23.80 -2.68 4.11
CA LYS A 30 23.77 -3.76 3.11
C LYS A 30 22.63 -3.56 2.11
N PRO A 31 22.78 -4.02 0.85
CA PRO A 31 21.68 -4.02 -0.11
C PRO A 31 20.50 -4.83 0.40
N VAL A 32 19.36 -4.17 0.61
CA VAL A 32 18.09 -4.81 1.01
C VAL A 32 17.03 -4.53 -0.04
N VAL A 33 16.29 -5.57 -0.43
CA VAL A 33 15.18 -5.52 -1.38
C VAL A 33 13.96 -6.15 -0.72
N VAL A 34 12.89 -5.37 -0.59
CA VAL A 34 11.61 -5.81 -0.03
C VAL A 34 10.60 -5.96 -1.16
N GLY A 35 9.88 -7.08 -1.20
CA GLY A 35 8.84 -7.29 -2.20
C GLY A 35 8.34 -8.73 -2.27
N GLY A 36 7.54 -9.02 -3.30
CA GLY A 36 7.12 -10.39 -3.59
C GLY A 36 8.33 -11.22 -4.02
N LEU A 37 8.62 -12.31 -3.32
CA LEU A 37 9.80 -13.14 -3.62
C LEU A 37 9.52 -14.27 -4.63
N GLY A 38 8.25 -14.50 -4.97
CA GLY A 38 7.82 -15.48 -5.97
C GLY A 38 8.23 -15.12 -7.40
N PRO A 39 8.00 -16.03 -8.37
CA PRO A 39 8.44 -15.87 -9.77
C PRO A 39 7.90 -14.63 -10.47
N ARG A 40 6.73 -14.15 -10.04
CA ARG A 40 6.05 -12.96 -10.59
C ARG A 40 6.08 -11.75 -9.65
N GLY A 41 6.86 -11.86 -8.58
CA GLY A 41 7.03 -10.80 -7.61
C GLY A 41 7.72 -9.57 -8.19
N VAL A 42 7.45 -8.43 -7.56
CA VAL A 42 8.06 -7.13 -7.89
C VAL A 42 8.69 -6.53 -6.65
N VAL A 43 9.69 -5.70 -6.86
CA VAL A 43 10.32 -4.89 -5.82
C VAL A 43 9.30 -3.85 -5.33
N ALA A 44 8.93 -3.92 -4.06
CA ALA A 44 8.16 -2.85 -3.41
C ALA A 44 9.09 -1.67 -3.10
N THR A 45 10.22 -1.97 -2.44
CA THR A 45 11.22 -0.98 -2.04
C THR A 45 12.62 -1.57 -2.13
N ALA A 46 13.59 -0.76 -2.53
CA ALA A 46 15.02 -1.10 -2.51
C ALA A 46 15.78 -0.06 -1.69
N SER A 47 16.70 -0.53 -0.83
CA SER A 47 17.60 0.33 -0.06
C SER A 47 18.52 1.14 -0.98
N TYR A 48 19.08 2.24 -0.51
CA TYR A 48 20.03 3.03 -1.30
C TYR A 48 21.23 2.20 -1.76
N GLU A 49 21.69 1.25 -0.95
CA GLU A 49 22.77 0.34 -1.34
C GLU A 49 22.35 -0.59 -2.49
N ALA A 50 21.10 -1.06 -2.51
CA ALA A 50 20.56 -1.86 -3.61
C ALA A 50 20.33 -1.01 -4.88
N ARG A 51 19.91 0.25 -4.73
CA ARG A 51 19.73 1.19 -5.85
C ARG A 51 21.02 1.46 -6.62
N ARG A 52 22.20 1.39 -5.97
CA ARG A 52 23.50 1.49 -6.65
C ARG A 52 23.76 0.35 -7.66
N PHE A 53 23.09 -0.79 -7.51
CA PHE A 53 23.12 -1.88 -8.49
C PHE A 53 22.05 -1.73 -9.58
N GLY A 54 21.32 -0.61 -9.60
CA GLY A 54 20.23 -0.35 -10.54
C GLY A 54 18.88 -0.93 -10.12
N VAL A 55 18.75 -1.51 -8.93
CA VAL A 55 17.47 -2.03 -8.41
C VAL A 55 16.55 -0.85 -8.03
N HIS A 56 15.29 -0.88 -8.46
CA HIS A 56 14.31 0.15 -8.14
C HIS A 56 12.91 -0.45 -7.91
N SER A 57 12.00 0.32 -7.30
CA SER A 57 10.60 -0.07 -7.11
C SER A 57 9.92 -0.41 -8.44
N ALA A 58 8.93 -1.31 -8.38
CA ALA A 58 8.21 -1.90 -9.50
C ALA A 58 9.08 -2.74 -10.47
N MET A 59 10.37 -2.91 -10.23
CA MET A 59 11.22 -3.82 -11.00
C MET A 59 10.79 -5.29 -10.77
N PRO A 60 10.75 -6.14 -11.80
CA PRO A 60 10.57 -7.58 -11.62
C PRO A 60 11.63 -8.18 -10.68
N MET A 61 11.21 -9.00 -9.72
CA MET A 61 12.12 -9.56 -8.71
C MET A 61 13.24 -10.40 -9.32
N ALA A 62 12.95 -11.13 -10.41
CA ALA A 62 13.96 -11.86 -11.17
C ALA A 62 15.05 -10.96 -11.76
N GLN A 63 14.71 -9.75 -12.20
CA GLN A 63 15.69 -8.77 -12.68
C GLN A 63 16.50 -8.20 -11.52
N ALA A 64 15.85 -7.87 -10.40
CA ALA A 64 16.54 -7.41 -9.20
C ALA A 64 17.59 -8.44 -8.72
N ARG A 65 17.26 -9.74 -8.74
CA ARG A 65 18.19 -10.84 -8.40
C ARG A 65 19.38 -10.97 -9.34
N ARG A 66 19.21 -10.65 -10.63
CA ARG A 66 20.32 -10.60 -11.58
C ARG A 66 21.25 -9.41 -11.33
N LEU A 67 20.68 -8.24 -10.99
CA LEU A 67 21.44 -7.02 -10.76
C LEU A 67 22.19 -7.04 -9.42
N ALA A 68 21.56 -7.58 -8.36
CA ALA A 68 22.09 -7.57 -7.00
C ALA A 68 22.01 -8.97 -6.35
N PRO A 69 22.72 -9.99 -6.88
CA PRO A 69 22.57 -11.38 -6.44
C PRO A 69 22.85 -11.62 -4.95
N ASN A 70 23.67 -10.76 -4.33
CA ASN A 70 24.06 -10.83 -2.93
C ASN A 70 23.23 -9.92 -2.01
N ALA A 71 22.16 -9.28 -2.51
CA ALA A 71 21.26 -8.50 -1.67
C ALA A 71 20.42 -9.39 -0.74
N ALA A 72 19.98 -8.84 0.39
CA ALA A 72 18.97 -9.47 1.22
C ALA A 72 17.59 -9.26 0.60
N TYR A 73 16.88 -10.36 0.33
CA TYR A 73 15.55 -10.36 -0.27
C TYR A 73 14.52 -10.74 0.78
N LEU A 74 13.66 -9.80 1.16
CA LEU A 74 12.72 -9.95 2.28
C LEU A 74 11.28 -9.79 1.80
N VAL A 75 10.35 -10.51 2.43
CA VAL A 75 8.93 -10.25 2.24
C VAL A 75 8.49 -9.04 3.07
N PRO A 76 7.46 -8.28 2.65
CA PRO A 76 6.94 -7.15 3.41
C PRO A 76 6.41 -7.54 4.81
N ARG A 77 6.81 -6.81 5.85
CA ARG A 77 6.28 -6.90 7.23
C ARG A 77 5.38 -5.71 7.57
N PHE A 78 4.15 -5.71 7.05
CA PHE A 78 3.23 -4.58 7.17
C PHE A 78 2.85 -4.20 8.61
N THR A 79 2.92 -5.12 9.58
CA THR A 79 2.72 -4.76 10.99
C THR A 79 3.77 -3.74 11.44
N LEU A 80 5.05 -4.00 11.19
CA LEU A 80 6.13 -3.05 11.48
C LEU A 80 5.92 -1.74 10.70
N TYR A 81 5.63 -1.81 9.41
CA TYR A 81 5.51 -0.61 8.58
C TYR A 81 4.36 0.28 9.00
N ARG A 82 3.22 -0.30 9.43
CA ARG A 82 2.10 0.47 9.99
C ARG A 82 2.47 1.09 11.32
N THR A 83 3.09 0.34 12.24
CA THR A 83 3.53 0.90 13.53
C THR A 83 4.42 2.13 13.36
N VAL A 84 5.38 2.08 12.42
CA VAL A 84 6.24 3.24 12.15
C VAL A 84 5.47 4.37 11.44
N SER A 85 4.58 4.03 10.50
CA SER A 85 3.73 5.01 9.83
C SER A 85 2.85 5.77 10.83
N ASP A 86 2.22 5.07 11.76
CA ASP A 86 1.34 5.65 12.78
C ASP A 86 2.11 6.66 13.65
N GLN A 87 3.35 6.34 14.05
CA GLN A 87 4.23 7.26 14.78
C GLN A 87 4.55 8.52 13.97
N VAL A 88 4.85 8.39 12.69
CA VAL A 88 5.13 9.53 11.80
C VAL A 88 3.89 10.38 11.58
N MET A 89 2.74 9.75 11.32
CA MET A 89 1.46 10.46 11.13
C MET A 89 1.01 11.19 12.40
N GLU A 90 1.28 10.65 13.59
CA GLU A 90 1.05 11.34 14.86
C GLU A 90 1.90 12.62 14.95
N LEU A 91 3.19 12.56 14.59
CA LEU A 91 4.05 13.75 14.55
C LEU A 91 3.51 14.80 13.57
N LEU A 92 3.11 14.38 12.37
CA LEU A 92 2.53 15.31 11.39
C LEU A 92 1.22 15.93 11.89
N GLY A 93 0.35 15.16 12.53
CA GLY A 93 -0.92 15.64 13.10
C GLY A 93 -0.75 16.67 14.22
N ARG A 94 0.42 16.71 14.86
CA ARG A 94 0.78 17.75 15.83
C ARG A 94 1.17 19.08 15.18
N LEU A 95 1.62 19.05 13.93
CA LEU A 95 1.99 20.26 13.18
C LEU A 95 0.76 20.99 12.63
N SER A 96 -0.29 20.26 12.24
CA SER A 96 -1.47 20.85 11.60
C SER A 96 -2.68 19.91 11.67
N PRO A 97 -3.91 20.45 11.74
CA PRO A 97 -5.12 19.66 11.51
C PRO A 97 -5.28 19.25 10.03
N LEU A 98 -4.54 19.86 9.11
CA LEU A 98 -4.59 19.56 7.67
C LEU A 98 -3.37 18.73 7.26
N VAL A 99 -3.46 17.43 7.50
CA VAL A 99 -2.50 16.41 7.03
C VAL A 99 -3.20 15.53 6.01
N GLU A 100 -2.68 15.44 4.78
CA GLU A 100 -3.20 14.59 3.70
C GLU A 100 -2.25 13.42 3.44
N PRO A 101 -2.49 12.24 4.05
CA PRO A 101 -1.70 11.04 3.77
C PRO A 101 -1.87 10.60 2.31
N LEU A 102 -0.74 10.30 1.65
CA LEU A 102 -0.71 9.73 0.30
C LEU A 102 -0.45 8.23 0.34
N SER A 103 0.36 7.79 1.29
CA SER A 103 0.75 6.39 1.52
C SER A 103 1.21 6.20 2.98
N LEU A 104 1.80 5.06 3.32
CA LEU A 104 2.30 4.81 4.68
C LEU A 104 3.48 5.71 5.06
N ASP A 105 4.27 6.13 4.07
CA ASP A 105 5.51 6.87 4.25
C ASP A 105 5.44 8.33 3.80
N GLU A 106 4.29 8.78 3.31
CA GLU A 106 4.20 10.06 2.60
C GLU A 106 2.92 10.82 2.92
N ALA A 107 3.05 12.12 3.18
CA ALA A 107 1.92 13.01 3.44
C ALA A 107 2.24 14.47 3.09
N PHE A 108 1.19 15.22 2.74
CA PHE A 108 1.23 16.68 2.73
C PHE A 108 0.75 17.25 4.06
N VAL A 109 1.32 18.38 4.45
CA VAL A 109 0.88 19.16 5.61
C VAL A 109 0.76 20.63 5.23
N ASP A 110 -0.34 21.26 5.64
CA ASP A 110 -0.51 22.70 5.56
C ASP A 110 -0.06 23.33 6.89
N LEU A 111 1.16 23.87 6.93
CA LEU A 111 1.76 24.43 8.14
C LEU A 111 1.05 25.70 8.63
N GLU A 112 0.50 26.48 7.70
CA GLU A 112 -0.23 27.71 8.01
C GLU A 112 -1.53 27.40 8.76
N ALA A 113 -2.25 26.35 8.33
CA ALA A 113 -3.43 25.85 9.06
C ALA A 113 -3.11 25.33 10.47
N GLY A 114 -1.84 24.99 10.72
CA GLY A 114 -1.29 24.63 12.03
C GLY A 114 -0.90 25.82 12.91
N GLY A 115 -0.95 27.06 12.40
CA GLY A 115 -0.53 28.26 13.12
C GLY A 115 0.94 28.63 12.94
N THR A 116 1.64 28.00 11.99
CA THR A 116 2.98 28.44 11.58
C THR A 116 2.88 29.82 10.94
N ALA A 117 3.83 30.71 11.23
CA ALA A 117 3.91 32.00 10.58
C ALA A 117 4.06 31.84 9.05
N ASP A 118 3.47 32.74 8.28
CA ASP A 118 3.53 32.76 6.81
C ASP A 118 4.89 33.30 6.33
N ASP A 119 5.96 32.59 6.69
CA ASP A 119 7.33 32.90 6.30
C ASP A 119 8.18 31.62 6.11
N THR A 120 9.14 31.72 5.18
CA THR A 120 10.05 30.63 4.79
C THR A 120 10.94 30.16 5.96
N ALA A 121 11.35 31.06 6.86
CA ALA A 121 12.27 30.70 7.95
C ALA A 121 11.59 29.81 9.00
N SER A 122 10.37 30.17 9.40
CA SER A 122 9.52 29.37 10.28
C SER A 122 9.22 27.99 9.69
N ALA A 123 8.89 27.92 8.39
CA ALA A 123 8.66 26.65 7.71
C ALA A 123 9.90 25.75 7.68
N MET A 124 11.08 26.33 7.40
CA MET A 124 12.36 25.61 7.41
C MET A 124 12.70 25.08 8.80
N GLU A 125 12.52 25.88 9.85
CA GLU A 125 12.76 25.46 11.23
C GLU A 125 11.87 24.26 11.60
N ILE A 126 10.57 24.33 11.32
CA ILE A 126 9.63 23.23 11.58
C ILE A 126 10.03 21.96 10.82
N GLY A 127 10.41 22.09 9.54
CA GLY A 127 10.86 20.95 8.75
C GLY A 127 12.11 20.28 9.33
N GLN A 128 13.07 21.06 9.85
CA GLN A 128 14.26 20.52 10.52
C GLN A 128 13.91 19.83 11.84
N GLN A 129 13.04 20.45 12.65
CA GLN A 129 12.58 19.86 13.91
C GLN A 129 11.82 18.55 13.68
N LEU A 130 10.94 18.50 12.67
CA LEU A 130 10.19 17.30 12.30
C LEU A 130 11.13 16.15 11.94
N ARG A 131 12.17 16.41 11.13
CA ARG A 131 13.15 15.39 10.76
C ARG A 131 13.88 14.81 11.98
N GLY A 132 14.30 15.68 12.91
CA GLY A 132 14.91 15.25 14.17
C GLY A 132 13.96 14.44 15.05
N ALA A 133 12.67 14.82 15.11
CA ALA A 133 11.65 14.08 15.86
C ALA A 133 11.40 12.69 15.27
N ILE A 134 11.28 12.59 13.95
CA ILE A 134 11.13 11.30 13.24
C ILE A 134 12.33 10.39 13.56
N GLU A 135 13.56 10.87 13.39
CA GLU A 135 14.75 10.08 13.65
C GLU A 135 14.81 9.59 15.10
N ALA A 136 14.46 10.45 16.07
CA ALA A 136 14.48 10.09 17.48
C ALA A 136 13.37 9.09 17.88
N VAL A 137 12.19 9.15 17.27
CA VAL A 137 11.05 8.26 17.59
C VAL A 137 11.15 6.93 16.85
N THR A 138 11.58 6.94 15.59
CA THR A 138 11.52 5.76 14.72
C THR A 138 12.88 5.18 14.39
N GLY A 139 13.98 5.91 14.62
CA GLY A 139 15.32 5.53 14.17
C GLY A 139 15.49 5.56 12.65
N LEU A 140 14.57 6.21 11.91
CA LEU A 140 14.57 6.29 10.45
C LEU A 140 14.64 7.76 10.01
N SER A 141 15.10 8.00 8.78
CA SER A 141 15.09 9.33 8.18
C SER A 141 13.89 9.53 7.24
N GLY A 142 13.50 10.79 7.09
CA GLY A 142 12.59 11.24 6.05
C GLY A 142 13.09 12.53 5.42
N SER A 143 12.81 12.68 4.13
CA SER A 143 13.10 13.89 3.37
C SER A 143 11.89 14.82 3.35
N VAL A 144 12.16 16.11 3.51
CA VAL A 144 11.13 17.15 3.61
C VAL A 144 11.25 18.13 2.44
N GLY A 145 10.13 18.39 1.79
CA GLY A 145 10.00 19.44 0.79
C GLY A 145 9.06 20.54 1.28
N LEU A 146 9.46 21.79 1.10
CA LEU A 146 8.68 22.97 1.46
C LEU A 146 8.45 23.82 0.22
N ALA A 147 7.20 24.20 -0.06
CA ALA A 147 6.88 25.07 -1.19
C ALA A 147 5.53 25.77 -1.02
N GLY A 148 5.19 26.67 -1.96
CA GLY A 148 3.88 27.34 -1.98
C GLY A 148 2.72 26.49 -2.53
N SER A 149 2.98 25.24 -2.95
CA SER A 149 1.97 24.32 -3.49
C SER A 149 2.34 22.85 -3.27
N LYS A 150 1.35 21.95 -3.32
CA LYS A 150 1.55 20.50 -3.15
C LYS A 150 2.49 19.91 -4.20
N MET A 151 2.29 20.24 -5.48
CA MET A 151 3.16 19.76 -6.55
C MET A 151 4.64 20.05 -6.26
N LEU A 152 4.97 21.30 -5.91
CA LEU A 152 6.34 21.72 -5.71
C LEU A 152 6.93 21.19 -4.42
N ALA A 153 6.14 21.10 -3.34
CA ALA A 153 6.60 20.49 -2.09
C ALA A 153 7.00 19.02 -2.32
N LYS A 154 6.22 18.27 -3.12
CA LYS A 154 6.56 16.89 -3.50
C LYS A 154 7.83 16.80 -4.35
N ILE A 155 7.99 17.70 -5.32
CA ILE A 155 9.22 17.76 -6.13
C ILE A 155 10.42 18.09 -5.22
N ALA A 156 10.26 19.05 -4.31
CA ALA A 156 11.31 19.46 -3.38
C ALA A 156 11.77 18.30 -2.49
N SER A 157 10.86 17.51 -1.93
CA SER A 157 11.22 16.38 -1.08
C SER A 157 11.96 15.29 -1.84
N GLU A 158 11.61 15.04 -3.12
CA GLU A 158 12.30 14.04 -3.94
C GLU A 158 13.73 14.47 -4.25
N GLU A 159 13.93 15.74 -4.62
CA GLU A 159 15.26 16.32 -4.84
C GLU A 159 16.10 16.41 -3.55
N ALA A 160 15.45 16.45 -2.38
CA ALA A 160 16.10 16.45 -1.09
C ALA A 160 16.59 15.06 -0.64
N LYS A 161 16.23 13.96 -1.32
CA LYS A 161 16.61 12.60 -0.89
C LYS A 161 18.10 12.31 -1.10
N PRO A 162 18.74 11.54 -0.18
CA PRO A 162 18.22 11.03 1.09
C PRO A 162 18.42 12.00 2.27
N ASN A 163 17.57 11.89 3.29
CA ASN A 163 17.70 12.57 4.58
C ASN A 163 17.99 14.06 4.45
N GLY A 164 17.23 14.74 3.61
CA GLY A 164 17.43 16.16 3.31
C GLY A 164 16.18 16.99 3.52
N ILE A 165 16.36 18.30 3.40
CA ILE A 165 15.27 19.26 3.35
C ILE A 165 15.54 20.24 2.21
N LEU A 166 14.53 20.50 1.38
CA LEU A 166 14.61 21.48 0.31
C LEU A 166 13.39 22.38 0.36
N LEU A 167 13.63 23.69 0.25
CA LEU A 167 12.60 24.70 0.15
C LEU A 167 12.65 25.34 -1.24
N ILE A 168 11.49 25.44 -1.89
CA ILE A 168 11.30 26.16 -3.15
C ILE A 168 10.62 27.49 -2.82
N GLU A 169 11.36 28.59 -3.01
CA GLU A 169 10.86 29.93 -2.73
C GLU A 169 9.72 30.31 -3.68
N PRO A 170 8.59 30.83 -3.17
CA PRO A 170 7.52 31.33 -4.02
C PRO A 170 8.00 32.40 -5.00
N GLY A 171 7.55 32.30 -6.25
CA GLY A 171 8.01 33.14 -7.38
C GLY A 171 9.18 32.55 -8.18
N THR A 172 9.81 31.47 -7.73
CA THR A 172 10.91 30.80 -8.45
C THR A 172 10.48 29.57 -9.25
N GLU A 173 9.19 29.23 -9.23
CA GLU A 173 8.67 27.93 -9.61
C GLU A 173 8.92 27.60 -11.08
N ARG A 174 8.59 28.53 -11.99
CA ARG A 174 8.76 28.28 -13.42
C ARG A 174 10.23 28.16 -13.81
N ALA A 175 11.11 28.97 -13.24
CA ALA A 175 12.53 28.91 -13.52
C ALA A 175 13.14 27.58 -13.05
N LEU A 176 12.72 27.11 -11.87
CA LEU A 176 13.15 25.82 -11.32
C LEU A 176 12.64 24.64 -12.15
N LEU A 177 11.36 24.67 -12.56
CA LEU A 177 10.74 23.57 -13.30
C LEU A 177 11.25 23.48 -14.75
N ALA A 178 11.47 24.61 -15.43
CA ALA A 178 11.76 24.65 -16.86
C ALA A 178 12.79 23.61 -17.37
N PRO A 179 13.99 23.45 -16.75
CA PRO A 179 14.99 22.50 -17.24
C PRO A 179 14.69 21.03 -16.86
N MET A 180 13.72 20.78 -15.99
CA MET A 180 13.45 19.43 -15.47
C MET A 180 12.83 18.53 -16.55
N PRO A 181 13.08 17.21 -16.52
CA PRO A 181 12.38 16.26 -17.37
C PRO A 181 10.87 16.26 -17.12
N VAL A 182 10.06 15.98 -18.15
CA VAL A 182 8.59 15.91 -17.99
C VAL A 182 8.14 14.90 -16.92
N ARG A 183 8.95 13.87 -16.65
CA ARG A 183 8.67 12.85 -15.62
C ARG A 183 8.75 13.36 -14.20
N THR A 184 9.31 14.55 -13.97
CA THR A 184 9.32 15.19 -12.65
C THR A 184 7.93 15.67 -12.25
N LEU A 185 7.04 15.97 -13.22
CA LEU A 185 5.68 16.40 -12.93
C LEU A 185 4.80 15.23 -12.43
N PRO A 186 4.11 15.40 -11.29
CA PRO A 186 3.17 14.40 -10.79
C PRO A 186 2.10 14.05 -11.85
N GLY A 187 1.87 12.77 -12.06
CA GLY A 187 0.92 12.26 -13.06
C GLY A 187 1.54 11.96 -14.43
N VAL A 188 2.83 12.24 -14.66
CA VAL A 188 3.54 11.84 -15.88
C VAL A 188 4.27 10.50 -15.68
N GLY A 189 3.54 9.40 -15.90
CA GLY A 189 4.11 8.05 -15.91
C GLY A 189 4.91 7.73 -17.19
N PRO A 190 5.56 6.55 -17.27
CA PRO A 190 6.34 6.15 -18.45
C PRO A 190 5.58 6.24 -19.77
N ALA A 191 4.30 5.80 -19.79
CA ALA A 191 3.47 5.85 -20.98
C ALA A 191 3.19 7.29 -21.46
N THR A 192 2.85 8.19 -20.54
CA THR A 192 2.63 9.62 -20.84
C THR A 192 3.93 10.26 -21.30
N ALA A 193 5.05 9.99 -20.63
CA ALA A 193 6.37 10.51 -21.01
C ALA A 193 6.78 10.06 -22.42
N ASP A 194 6.53 8.80 -22.77
CA ASP A 194 6.78 8.30 -24.13
C ASP A 194 5.89 8.97 -25.17
N HIS A 195 4.63 9.26 -24.84
CA HIS A 195 3.74 9.99 -25.74
C HIS A 195 4.24 11.42 -25.98
N LEU A 196 4.58 12.14 -24.92
CA LEU A 196 5.14 13.50 -24.97
C LEU A 196 6.48 13.54 -25.74
N ARG A 197 7.36 12.56 -25.49
CA ARG A 197 8.64 12.41 -26.18
C ARG A 197 8.48 12.24 -27.69
N ARG A 198 7.48 11.46 -28.13
CA ARG A 198 7.17 11.32 -29.57
C ARG A 198 6.70 12.64 -30.21
N ALA A 199 6.13 13.54 -29.41
CA ALA A 199 5.78 14.90 -29.82
C ALA A 199 6.94 15.91 -29.67
N GLY A 200 8.15 15.45 -29.35
CA GLY A 200 9.33 16.31 -29.18
C GLY A 200 9.44 17.01 -27.83
N MET A 201 8.54 16.72 -26.89
CA MET A 201 8.52 17.34 -25.56
C MET A 201 9.21 16.43 -24.55
N THR A 202 10.33 16.90 -24.01
CA THR A 202 11.17 16.13 -23.07
C THR A 202 11.42 16.85 -21.75
N THR A 203 11.32 18.18 -21.76
CA THR A 203 11.44 19.05 -20.59
C THR A 203 10.09 19.64 -20.19
N VAL A 204 9.98 20.12 -18.96
CA VAL A 204 8.79 20.84 -18.50
C VAL A 204 8.61 22.15 -19.28
N ASN A 205 9.70 22.82 -19.68
CA ASN A 205 9.61 24.01 -20.53
C ASN A 205 8.95 23.69 -21.88
N ASP A 206 9.25 22.55 -22.50
CA ASP A 206 8.61 22.15 -23.76
C ASP A 206 7.08 22.06 -23.61
N LEU A 207 6.60 21.52 -22.49
CA LEU A 207 5.16 21.43 -22.19
C LEU A 207 4.53 22.80 -21.99
N ALA A 208 5.26 23.69 -21.34
CA ALA A 208 4.80 25.04 -21.07
C ALA A 208 4.70 25.88 -22.36
N GLU A 209 5.69 25.77 -23.26
CA GLU A 209 5.73 26.45 -24.55
C GLU A 209 4.74 25.86 -25.56
N ALA A 210 4.47 24.56 -25.51
CA ALA A 210 3.46 23.91 -26.36
C ALA A 210 2.03 24.48 -26.13
N GLY A 211 1.76 24.97 -24.93
CA GLY A 211 0.47 25.57 -24.57
C GLY A 211 -0.63 24.54 -24.25
N GLU A 212 -1.70 25.02 -23.63
CA GLU A 212 -2.80 24.16 -23.17
C GLU A 212 -3.47 23.39 -24.31
N ALA A 213 -3.75 24.06 -25.43
CA ALA A 213 -4.48 23.48 -26.55
C ALA A 213 -3.79 22.22 -27.11
N GLU A 214 -2.45 22.26 -27.21
CA GLU A 214 -1.67 21.14 -27.71
C GLU A 214 -1.65 19.98 -26.71
N LEU A 215 -1.48 20.26 -25.41
CA LEU A 215 -1.51 19.22 -24.38
C LEU A 215 -2.89 18.58 -24.25
N VAL A 216 -3.96 19.36 -24.40
CA VAL A 216 -5.34 18.84 -24.45
C VAL A 216 -5.55 17.95 -25.68
N ARG A 217 -5.00 18.33 -26.83
CA ARG A 217 -5.08 17.53 -28.06
C ARG A 217 -4.34 16.19 -27.90
N LEU A 218 -3.19 16.18 -27.24
CA LEU A 218 -2.36 14.98 -27.04
C LEU A 218 -2.89 14.06 -25.93
N LEU A 219 -3.35 14.64 -24.82
CA LEU A 219 -3.60 13.90 -23.57
C LEU A 219 -5.07 13.88 -23.16
N GLY A 220 -5.94 14.57 -23.91
CA GLY A 220 -7.33 14.81 -23.54
C GLY A 220 -7.49 15.96 -22.55
N LYS A 221 -8.72 16.48 -22.46
CA LYS A 221 -9.05 17.72 -21.74
C LYS A 221 -8.55 17.73 -20.29
N ALA A 222 -8.95 16.76 -19.48
CA ALA A 222 -8.64 16.77 -18.05
C ALA A 222 -7.13 16.69 -17.77
N HIS A 223 -6.43 15.77 -18.44
CA HIS A 223 -5.00 15.56 -18.19
C HIS A 223 -4.15 16.65 -18.84
N GLY A 224 -4.46 17.06 -20.08
CA GLY A 224 -3.76 18.11 -20.79
C GLY A 224 -3.84 19.48 -20.10
N SER A 225 -5.04 19.90 -19.70
CA SER A 225 -5.22 21.15 -18.94
C SER A 225 -4.47 21.12 -17.61
N SER A 226 -4.58 20.02 -16.85
CA SER A 226 -3.86 19.87 -15.58
C SER A 226 -2.34 19.93 -15.77
N LEU A 227 -1.82 19.25 -16.81
CA LEU A 227 -0.39 19.20 -17.08
C LEU A 227 0.15 20.56 -17.52
N HIS A 228 -0.61 21.32 -18.30
CA HIS A 228 -0.23 22.68 -18.71
C HIS A 228 -0.09 23.62 -17.51
N ARG A 229 -1.06 23.59 -16.58
CA ARG A 229 -0.98 24.39 -15.34
C ARG A 229 0.26 24.04 -14.53
N MET A 230 0.51 22.74 -14.32
CA MET A 230 1.67 22.24 -13.60
C MET A 230 3.00 22.65 -14.26
N ALA A 231 3.09 22.52 -15.59
CA ALA A 231 4.27 22.95 -16.34
C ALA A 231 4.53 24.46 -16.24
N SER A 232 3.48 25.25 -16.03
CA SER A 232 3.57 26.69 -15.78
C SER A 232 3.81 27.05 -14.31
N GLY A 233 4.03 26.07 -13.44
CA GLY A 233 4.26 26.26 -12.02
C GLY A 233 3.00 26.42 -11.17
N TYR A 234 1.81 26.28 -11.75
CA TYR A 234 0.54 26.52 -11.05
C TYR A 234 -0.08 25.23 -10.50
N ASP A 235 -0.23 25.18 -9.18
CA ASP A 235 -1.02 24.20 -8.45
C ASP A 235 -1.76 24.86 -7.28
N ASP A 236 -3.09 24.87 -7.36
CA ASP A 236 -4.03 25.50 -6.41
C ASP A 236 -4.75 24.49 -5.51
N ARG A 237 -4.41 23.20 -5.61
CA ARG A 237 -5.08 22.15 -4.84
C ARG A 237 -4.74 22.31 -3.35
N PRO A 238 -5.75 22.44 -2.46
CA PRO A 238 -5.51 22.52 -1.03
C PRO A 238 -5.06 21.17 -0.47
N VAL A 239 -4.42 21.19 0.70
CA VAL A 239 -4.23 19.98 1.53
C VAL A 239 -5.59 19.60 2.13
N VAL A 240 -5.97 18.34 2.01
CA VAL A 240 -7.28 17.83 2.46
C VAL A 240 -7.07 16.68 3.44
N ALA A 241 -7.53 16.87 4.69
CA ALA A 241 -7.26 15.94 5.79
C ALA A 241 -7.84 14.53 5.59
N GLU A 242 -9.04 14.43 5.01
CA GLU A 242 -9.72 13.16 4.80
C GLU A 242 -10.22 13.02 3.36
N ARG A 243 -10.03 11.83 2.80
CA ARG A 243 -10.72 11.40 1.59
C ARG A 243 -11.44 10.11 1.89
N ASP A 244 -12.76 10.11 1.75
CA ASP A 244 -13.54 8.88 1.79
C ASP A 244 -13.04 7.91 0.73
N ALA A 245 -12.83 6.66 1.14
CA ALA A 245 -12.52 5.59 0.22
C ALA A 245 -13.64 5.45 -0.81
N LYS A 246 -13.30 5.41 -2.09
CA LYS A 246 -14.29 5.25 -3.18
C LYS A 246 -14.60 3.79 -3.49
N SER A 247 -13.72 2.90 -3.05
CA SER A 247 -13.77 1.48 -3.34
C SER A 247 -12.94 0.67 -2.35
N VAL A 248 -13.37 -0.56 -2.09
CA VAL A 248 -12.57 -1.59 -1.41
C VAL A 248 -12.34 -2.72 -2.40
N SER A 249 -11.10 -3.19 -2.56
CA SER A 249 -10.81 -4.32 -3.45
C SER A 249 -9.64 -5.17 -2.94
N VAL A 250 -9.62 -6.43 -3.37
CA VAL A 250 -8.53 -7.37 -3.17
C VAL A 250 -8.23 -8.06 -4.50
N GLU A 251 -6.95 -8.25 -4.78
CA GLU A 251 -6.50 -8.94 -5.98
C GLU A 251 -5.24 -9.73 -5.70
N ASP A 252 -5.14 -10.89 -6.33
CA ASP A 252 -3.97 -11.76 -6.24
C ASP A 252 -3.46 -12.07 -7.66
N THR A 253 -2.15 -11.95 -7.85
CA THR A 253 -1.46 -12.48 -9.03
C THR A 253 -0.92 -13.86 -8.69
N PHE A 254 -1.33 -14.88 -9.45
CA PHE A 254 -0.91 -16.25 -9.21
C PHE A 254 0.48 -16.52 -9.77
N ASP A 255 1.26 -17.40 -9.12
CA ASP A 255 2.61 -17.78 -9.56
C ASP A 255 2.60 -18.45 -10.94
N THR A 256 1.58 -19.26 -11.20
CA THR A 256 1.28 -19.88 -12.49
C THR A 256 -0.11 -19.46 -12.96
N ASP A 257 -0.32 -19.41 -14.27
CA ASP A 257 -1.63 -19.07 -14.81
C ASP A 257 -2.63 -20.19 -14.50
N LEU A 258 -3.83 -19.81 -14.07
CA LEU A 258 -4.91 -20.75 -13.76
C LEU A 258 -5.66 -21.10 -15.03
N HIS A 259 -5.67 -22.37 -15.39
CA HIS A 259 -6.42 -22.89 -16.54
C HIS A 259 -7.67 -23.68 -16.12
N ASP A 260 -7.70 -24.18 -14.88
CA ASP A 260 -8.85 -24.88 -14.33
C ASP A 260 -9.96 -23.91 -13.91
N ARG A 261 -11.15 -24.10 -14.50
CA ARG A 261 -12.34 -23.30 -14.22
C ARG A 261 -12.84 -23.47 -12.79
N VAL A 262 -12.70 -24.66 -12.20
CA VAL A 262 -13.12 -24.92 -10.81
C VAL A 262 -12.25 -24.11 -9.88
N ARG A 263 -10.92 -24.23 -10.02
CA ARG A 263 -9.96 -23.43 -9.26
C ARG A 263 -10.17 -21.91 -9.43
N VAL A 264 -10.42 -21.42 -10.65
CA VAL A 264 -10.71 -20.00 -10.89
C VAL A 264 -11.94 -19.54 -10.09
N ARG A 265 -13.02 -20.33 -10.07
CA ARG A 265 -14.23 -20.03 -9.30
C ARG A 265 -13.96 -19.98 -7.80
N THR A 266 -13.27 -20.98 -7.27
CA THR A 266 -12.87 -21.03 -5.85
C THR A 266 -12.03 -19.82 -5.45
N GLU A 267 -11.11 -19.38 -6.31
CA GLU A 267 -10.30 -18.19 -6.03
C GLU A 267 -11.13 -16.89 -6.06
N VAL A 268 -12.12 -16.78 -6.96
CA VAL A 268 -13.05 -15.64 -6.96
C VAL A 268 -13.87 -15.59 -5.67
N GLU A 269 -14.40 -16.73 -5.20
CA GLU A 269 -15.16 -16.82 -3.95
C GLU A 269 -14.30 -16.41 -2.75
N ARG A 270 -13.07 -16.93 -2.66
CA ARG A 270 -12.11 -16.57 -1.62
C ARG A 270 -11.77 -15.07 -1.64
N LEU A 271 -11.61 -14.49 -2.83
CA LEU A 271 -11.35 -13.05 -2.98
C LEU A 271 -12.59 -12.21 -2.61
N ALA A 272 -13.80 -12.66 -2.94
CA ALA A 272 -15.03 -12.00 -2.52
C ALA A 272 -15.15 -11.96 -0.98
N ASP A 273 -14.88 -13.07 -0.30
CA ASP A 273 -14.90 -13.15 1.17
C ASP A 273 -13.88 -12.21 1.81
N ARG A 274 -12.66 -12.19 1.28
CA ARG A 274 -11.62 -11.23 1.72
C ARG A 274 -12.01 -9.79 1.45
N CYS A 275 -12.65 -9.51 0.33
CA CYS A 275 -13.14 -8.17 -0.02
C CYS A 275 -14.17 -7.71 1.01
N VAL A 276 -15.14 -8.56 1.33
CA VAL A 276 -16.20 -8.28 2.30
C VAL A 276 -15.63 -8.14 3.72
N HIS A 277 -14.69 -8.99 4.11
CA HIS A 277 -14.01 -8.83 5.40
C HIS A 277 -13.34 -7.45 5.54
N ARG A 278 -12.64 -6.99 4.50
CA ARG A 278 -12.05 -5.64 4.49
C ARG A 278 -13.10 -4.54 4.47
N LEU A 279 -14.19 -4.74 3.75
CA LEU A 279 -15.30 -3.80 3.66
C LEU A 279 -15.96 -3.58 5.03
N ARG A 280 -16.23 -4.69 5.75
CA ARG A 280 -16.74 -4.70 7.13
C ARG A 280 -15.78 -4.08 8.14
N ALA A 281 -14.49 -4.42 8.04
CA ALA A 281 -13.46 -3.84 8.92
C ALA A 281 -13.36 -2.31 8.77
N ALA A 282 -13.71 -1.78 7.58
CA ALA A 282 -13.80 -0.34 7.32
C ALA A 282 -15.14 0.28 7.75
N GLY A 283 -16.08 -0.50 8.28
CA GLY A 283 -17.43 -0.04 8.65
C GLY A 283 -18.26 0.43 7.45
N ARG A 284 -17.94 -0.04 6.24
CA ARG A 284 -18.63 0.34 5.01
C ARG A 284 -19.42 -0.83 4.44
N SER A 285 -20.38 -0.52 3.58
CA SER A 285 -21.03 -1.42 2.63
C SER A 285 -20.80 -0.86 1.22
N GLY A 286 -21.24 -1.54 0.16
CA GLY A 286 -21.24 -0.93 -1.15
C GLY A 286 -22.14 -1.58 -2.18
N ARG A 287 -22.38 -0.87 -3.28
CA ARG A 287 -23.47 -1.19 -4.20
C ARG A 287 -23.02 -1.91 -5.46
N THR A 288 -21.80 -1.65 -5.93
CA THR A 288 -21.34 -2.19 -7.22
C THR A 288 -20.20 -3.16 -7.00
N VAL A 289 -20.43 -4.44 -7.33
CA VAL A 289 -19.41 -5.48 -7.32
C VAL A 289 -18.64 -5.43 -8.65
N VAL A 290 -17.33 -5.54 -8.57
CA VAL A 290 -16.40 -5.46 -9.71
C VAL A 290 -15.53 -6.70 -9.71
N LEU A 291 -15.50 -7.41 -10.84
CA LEU A 291 -14.55 -8.49 -11.11
C LEU A 291 -13.49 -8.00 -12.09
N LYS A 292 -12.22 -8.21 -11.73
CA LYS A 292 -11.06 -7.94 -12.56
C LYS A 292 -10.36 -9.26 -12.88
N VAL A 293 -10.11 -9.49 -14.17
CA VAL A 293 -9.39 -10.67 -14.67
C VAL A 293 -8.24 -10.19 -15.55
N ARG A 294 -7.00 -10.54 -15.19
CA ARG A 294 -5.85 -10.35 -16.08
C ARG A 294 -5.45 -11.68 -16.69
N ARG A 295 -5.21 -11.70 -18.00
CA ARG A 295 -4.77 -12.87 -18.75
C ARG A 295 -3.23 -12.96 -18.80
N TYR A 296 -2.73 -14.08 -19.32
CA TYR A 296 -1.29 -14.34 -19.48
C TYR A 296 -0.56 -13.27 -20.31
N ASP A 297 -1.23 -12.67 -21.29
CA ASP A 297 -0.74 -11.60 -22.18
C ASP A 297 -0.83 -10.19 -21.55
N PHE A 298 -1.15 -10.11 -20.25
CA PHE A 298 -1.38 -8.88 -19.48
C PHE A 298 -2.62 -8.07 -19.87
N SER A 299 -3.43 -8.52 -20.84
CA SER A 299 -4.74 -7.92 -21.10
C SER A 299 -5.62 -8.03 -19.85
N THR A 300 -6.30 -6.94 -19.49
CA THR A 300 -7.13 -6.85 -18.29
C THR A 300 -8.59 -6.62 -18.70
N LEU A 301 -9.46 -7.51 -18.25
CA LEU A 301 -10.91 -7.42 -18.40
C LEU A 301 -11.51 -7.05 -17.06
N THR A 302 -12.43 -6.08 -17.08
CA THR A 302 -13.23 -5.70 -15.92
C THR A 302 -14.71 -5.90 -16.24
N ARG A 303 -15.45 -6.47 -15.30
CA ARG A 303 -16.91 -6.58 -15.32
C ARG A 303 -17.44 -6.04 -14.01
N SER A 304 -18.64 -5.46 -14.02
CA SER A 304 -19.26 -4.95 -12.81
C SER A 304 -20.77 -5.11 -12.83
N GLU A 305 -21.36 -5.35 -11.67
CA GLU A 305 -22.80 -5.43 -11.45
C GLU A 305 -23.17 -4.45 -10.33
N THR A 306 -24.14 -3.57 -10.57
CA THR A 306 -24.69 -2.66 -9.56
C THR A 306 -25.95 -3.26 -8.96
N LEU A 307 -25.92 -3.53 -7.66
CA LEU A 307 -27.00 -4.12 -6.90
C LEU A 307 -28.10 -3.10 -6.57
N ARG A 308 -29.25 -3.59 -6.10
CA ARG A 308 -30.39 -2.76 -5.71
C ARG A 308 -30.10 -1.87 -4.50
N GLY A 309 -29.44 -2.44 -3.50
CA GLY A 309 -28.99 -1.75 -2.29
C GLY A 309 -27.51 -2.01 -2.00
N PRO A 310 -26.87 -1.18 -1.17
CA PRO A 310 -25.52 -1.45 -0.72
C PRO A 310 -25.49 -2.65 0.23
N THR A 311 -24.50 -3.52 0.05
CA THR A 311 -24.35 -4.77 0.81
C THR A 311 -22.92 -4.93 1.31
N ASP A 312 -22.78 -5.62 2.42
CA ASP A 312 -21.55 -6.19 2.93
C ASP A 312 -21.74 -7.70 3.20
N ASP A 313 -22.73 -8.34 2.58
CA ASP A 313 -23.02 -9.76 2.75
C ASP A 313 -22.08 -10.60 1.86
N PRO A 314 -21.27 -11.51 2.45
CA PRO A 314 -20.39 -12.40 1.70
C PRO A 314 -21.12 -13.21 0.62
N SER A 315 -22.32 -13.70 0.90
CA SER A 315 -23.09 -14.52 -0.05
C SER A 315 -23.48 -13.72 -1.29
N VAL A 316 -24.01 -12.51 -1.09
CA VAL A 316 -24.44 -11.63 -2.18
C VAL A 316 -23.26 -11.22 -3.05
N VAL A 317 -22.11 -10.86 -2.43
CA VAL A 317 -20.91 -10.47 -3.18
C VAL A 317 -20.30 -11.66 -3.92
N ARG A 318 -20.26 -12.87 -3.32
CA ARG A 318 -19.81 -14.09 -4.00
C ARG A 318 -20.66 -14.42 -5.22
N GLU A 319 -21.98 -14.39 -5.08
CA GLU A 319 -22.91 -14.69 -6.17
C GLU A 319 -22.78 -13.67 -7.32
N ALA A 320 -22.69 -12.38 -7.00
CA ALA A 320 -22.47 -11.34 -8.01
C ALA A 320 -21.12 -11.53 -8.72
N ALA A 321 -20.04 -11.80 -7.98
CA ALA A 321 -18.73 -12.07 -8.57
C ALA A 321 -18.74 -13.34 -9.46
N ALA A 322 -19.47 -14.38 -9.07
CA ALA A 322 -19.64 -15.59 -9.86
C ALA A 322 -20.39 -15.33 -11.17
N ARG A 323 -21.49 -14.57 -11.15
CA ARG A 323 -22.19 -14.14 -12.38
C ARG A 323 -21.29 -13.33 -13.30
N LEU A 324 -20.49 -12.41 -12.74
CA LEU A 324 -19.54 -11.62 -13.51
C LEU A 324 -18.45 -12.48 -14.16
N LEU A 325 -18.05 -13.57 -13.51
CA LEU A 325 -17.05 -14.51 -14.02
C LEU A 325 -17.58 -15.28 -15.24
N GLU A 326 -18.86 -15.64 -15.27
CA GLU A 326 -19.49 -16.32 -16.42
C GLU A 326 -19.45 -15.49 -17.71
N ALA A 327 -19.40 -14.16 -17.59
CA ALA A 327 -19.26 -13.23 -18.71
C ALA A 327 -17.79 -13.00 -19.16
N VAL A 328 -16.84 -13.75 -18.63
CA VAL A 328 -15.40 -13.64 -18.94
C VAL A 328 -14.88 -14.96 -19.49
N ASP A 329 -14.27 -14.91 -20.68
CA ASP A 329 -13.55 -16.05 -21.21
C ASP A 329 -12.19 -16.22 -20.49
N THR A 330 -12.03 -17.36 -19.83
CA THR A 330 -10.85 -17.76 -19.05
C THR A 330 -10.01 -18.85 -19.72
N THR A 331 -10.35 -19.30 -20.93
CA THR A 331 -9.67 -20.42 -21.61
C THR A 331 -8.18 -20.18 -21.88
N GLY A 332 -7.79 -18.92 -22.15
CA GLY A 332 -6.38 -18.54 -22.35
C GLY A 332 -5.51 -18.62 -21.08
N GLY A 333 -6.07 -18.92 -19.92
CA GLY A 333 -5.38 -18.88 -18.63
C GLY A 333 -5.51 -17.54 -17.93
N VAL A 334 -5.71 -17.60 -16.62
CA VAL A 334 -5.92 -16.44 -15.75
C VAL A 334 -4.69 -16.19 -14.90
N ARG A 335 -4.11 -14.99 -15.05
CA ARG A 335 -2.91 -14.53 -14.36
C ARG A 335 -3.19 -13.85 -13.03
N LEU A 336 -4.24 -13.01 -12.99
CA LEU A 336 -4.68 -12.30 -11.78
C LEU A 336 -6.20 -12.28 -11.73
N LEU A 337 -6.73 -12.48 -10.54
CA LEU A 337 -8.13 -12.26 -10.20
C LEU A 337 -8.22 -11.16 -9.15
N GLY A 338 -9.24 -10.31 -9.27
CA GLY A 338 -9.55 -9.30 -8.27
C GLY A 338 -11.04 -9.12 -8.12
N VAL A 339 -11.49 -8.97 -6.87
CA VAL A 339 -12.87 -8.62 -6.53
C VAL A 339 -12.84 -7.29 -5.79
N GLY A 340 -13.74 -6.39 -6.17
CA GLY A 340 -13.89 -5.10 -5.53
C GLY A 340 -15.34 -4.69 -5.38
N VAL A 341 -15.58 -3.76 -4.45
CA VAL A 341 -16.86 -3.12 -4.21
C VAL A 341 -16.68 -1.61 -4.32
N THR A 342 -17.57 -0.95 -5.06
CA THR A 342 -17.60 0.51 -5.24
C THR A 342 -18.99 1.07 -4.92
N GLY A 343 -19.13 2.40 -4.88
CA GLY A 343 -20.36 3.05 -4.42
C GLY A 343 -20.59 2.76 -2.95
N LEU A 344 -19.57 3.07 -2.13
CA LEU A 344 -19.56 2.75 -0.70
C LEU A 344 -20.60 3.59 0.05
N ALA A 345 -21.17 3.01 1.11
CA ALA A 345 -22.13 3.65 2.00
C ALA A 345 -21.88 3.24 3.47
N ASP A 346 -22.44 4.02 4.40
CA ASP A 346 -22.34 3.78 5.86
C ASP A 346 -23.48 2.91 6.41
N PHE A 347 -24.36 2.44 5.53
CA PHE A 347 -25.52 1.64 5.89
C PHE A 347 -25.63 0.43 4.96
N THR A 348 -26.10 -0.68 5.49
CA THR A 348 -26.49 -1.85 4.69
C THR A 348 -27.99 -1.76 4.40
N GLN A 349 -28.39 -2.16 3.20
CA GLN A 349 -29.81 -2.37 2.90
C GLN A 349 -29.96 -3.79 2.36
N GLU A 350 -30.34 -4.69 3.26
CA GLU A 350 -30.61 -6.08 2.92
C GLU A 350 -31.87 -6.17 2.05
N ASP A 351 -31.81 -6.94 0.95
CA ASP A 351 -32.97 -7.22 0.13
C ASP A 351 -33.85 -8.24 0.89
N LEU A 352 -34.96 -7.77 1.45
CA LEU A 352 -35.96 -8.59 2.18
C LEU A 352 -36.43 -9.82 1.39
N PHE A 353 -36.30 -9.83 0.06
CA PHE A 353 -36.67 -10.97 -0.78
C PHE A 353 -35.56 -12.04 -0.89
N ALA A 354 -34.29 -11.70 -0.65
CA ALA A 354 -33.18 -12.65 -0.68
C ALA A 354 -33.18 -13.55 0.58
N GLN A 355 -33.51 -13.01 1.76
CA GLN A 355 -33.72 -13.79 2.97
C GLN A 355 -34.83 -14.84 2.78
N ALA A 356 -35.96 -14.44 2.20
CA ALA A 356 -37.08 -15.35 1.95
C ALA A 356 -36.74 -16.48 0.96
N ALA A 357 -35.78 -16.28 0.06
CA ALA A 357 -35.31 -17.33 -0.86
C ALA A 357 -34.34 -18.30 -0.16
N GLY A 358 -33.42 -17.79 0.66
CA GLY A 358 -32.51 -18.62 1.47
C GLY A 358 -33.23 -19.46 2.52
N GLU A 359 -34.23 -18.90 3.19
CA GLU A 359 -35.07 -19.60 4.17
C GLU A 359 -35.94 -20.69 3.51
N ARG A 360 -36.44 -20.46 2.29
CA ARG A 360 -37.17 -21.49 1.52
C ARG A 360 -36.24 -22.63 1.08
N MET A 361 -35.02 -22.31 0.66
CA MET A 361 -34.06 -23.33 0.23
C MET A 361 -33.53 -24.17 1.40
N ALA A 362 -33.44 -23.58 2.61
CA ALA A 362 -33.14 -24.31 3.85
C ALA A 362 -34.32 -25.17 4.34
N ALA A 363 -35.56 -24.78 4.03
CA ALA A 363 -36.78 -25.53 4.39
C ALA A 363 -37.12 -26.69 3.42
N GLU A 364 -36.52 -26.72 2.22
CA GLU A 364 -36.78 -27.74 1.19
C GLU A 364 -35.79 -28.93 1.19
N LEU A 365 -34.86 -28.99 2.14
CA LEU A 365 -33.98 -30.16 2.34
C LEU A 365 -34.77 -31.30 3.02
N PRO A 366 -34.93 -32.50 2.39
CA PRO A 366 -35.60 -33.61 3.04
C PRO A 366 -34.72 -34.25 4.12
N ASP A 367 -35.32 -34.46 5.28
CA ASP A 367 -34.78 -35.24 6.40
C ASP A 367 -34.89 -36.75 6.09
N SER A 368 -33.76 -37.43 5.88
CA SER A 368 -33.70 -38.89 5.97
C SER A 368 -32.29 -39.41 6.25
N ALA A 369 -32.05 -39.77 7.51
CA ALA A 369 -31.08 -40.76 7.96
C ALA A 369 -31.70 -42.17 7.76
N GLU A 370 -31.03 -43.17 7.15
CA GLU A 370 -30.23 -44.25 7.77
C GLU A 370 -30.15 -45.47 6.79
N PRO A 371 -29.31 -46.51 7.04
CA PRO A 371 -28.37 -47.07 6.05
C PRO A 371 -28.74 -48.44 5.48
N GLY A 372 -28.16 -48.81 4.33
CA GLY A 372 -28.17 -50.20 3.87
C GLY A 372 -27.53 -50.50 2.52
N GLY A 373 -26.52 -51.38 2.52
CA GLY A 373 -26.47 -52.55 1.62
C GLY A 373 -25.81 -52.42 0.24
N HIS A 374 -24.63 -53.01 0.13
CA HIS A 374 -23.82 -53.33 -1.06
C HIS A 374 -24.55 -53.75 -2.36
N ALA A 375 -24.01 -53.31 -3.50
CA ALA A 375 -23.70 -54.17 -4.65
C ALA A 375 -22.66 -53.51 -5.58
N ALA A 376 -21.67 -54.30 -6.00
CA ALA A 376 -20.53 -53.93 -6.83
C ALA A 376 -20.90 -53.80 -8.32
N ALA A 377 -20.27 -52.86 -9.01
CA ALA A 377 -20.05 -52.90 -10.45
C ALA A 377 -18.72 -52.19 -10.76
N GLU A 378 -17.77 -52.97 -11.28
CA GLU A 378 -16.52 -52.50 -11.88
C GLU A 378 -16.84 -51.77 -13.19
N ASP A 379 -16.33 -50.57 -13.37
CA ASP A 379 -16.01 -50.07 -14.71
C ASP A 379 -14.83 -49.11 -14.65
N GLY A 380 -13.85 -49.36 -15.51
CA GLY A 380 -12.57 -48.66 -15.56
C GLY A 380 -12.69 -47.34 -16.32
N GLY A 381 -12.38 -46.24 -15.63
CA GLY A 381 -12.18 -44.91 -16.21
C GLY A 381 -10.81 -44.36 -15.77
N PRO A 382 -10.15 -43.53 -16.58
CA PRO A 382 -8.77 -43.13 -16.37
C PRO A 382 -8.64 -42.27 -15.12
N GLU A 383 -7.53 -42.48 -14.41
CA GLU A 383 -7.08 -41.77 -13.21
C GLU A 383 -7.38 -40.27 -13.30
N SER A 384 -8.43 -39.85 -12.59
CA SER A 384 -8.65 -38.47 -12.25
C SER A 384 -7.54 -38.03 -11.32
N GLU A 385 -6.58 -37.26 -11.84
CA GLU A 385 -5.59 -36.55 -11.02
C GLU A 385 -6.34 -35.73 -9.98
N GLU A 386 -6.23 -36.15 -8.72
CA GLU A 386 -6.71 -35.39 -7.56
C GLU A 386 -6.12 -33.97 -7.63
N PRO A 387 -6.89 -32.93 -7.23
CA PRO A 387 -6.41 -31.57 -7.22
C PRO A 387 -5.11 -31.51 -6.41
N ALA A 388 -4.06 -30.91 -6.97
CA ALA A 388 -2.74 -30.83 -6.35
C ALA A 388 -2.83 -30.27 -4.92
N HIS A 389 -2.87 -31.16 -3.93
CA HIS A 389 -2.76 -30.83 -2.53
C HIS A 389 -1.35 -30.31 -2.29
N GLU A 390 -1.23 -29.07 -1.80
CA GLU A 390 0.06 -28.50 -1.42
C GLU A 390 0.75 -29.43 -0.42
N SER A 391 2.02 -29.77 -0.67
CA SER A 391 2.74 -30.65 0.22
C SER A 391 2.91 -29.99 1.61
N PRO A 392 2.98 -30.77 2.70
CA PRO A 392 3.29 -30.24 4.03
C PRO A 392 4.57 -29.37 4.05
N GLU A 393 5.54 -29.69 3.18
CA GLU A 393 6.75 -28.89 3.00
C GLU A 393 6.50 -27.52 2.38
N GLN A 394 5.58 -27.41 1.41
CA GLN A 394 5.17 -26.14 0.79
C GLN A 394 4.40 -25.26 1.78
N LEU A 395 3.48 -25.85 2.54
CA LEU A 395 2.73 -25.18 3.60
C LEU A 395 3.65 -24.68 4.73
N ALA A 396 4.63 -25.48 5.13
CA ALA A 396 5.60 -25.09 6.16
C ALA A 396 6.68 -24.11 5.66
N ALA A 397 7.07 -24.15 4.38
CA ALA A 397 7.92 -23.11 3.78
C ALA A 397 7.19 -21.76 3.73
N ARG A 398 5.88 -21.76 3.50
CA ARG A 398 5.03 -20.56 3.65
C ARG A 398 4.93 -20.06 5.10
N ARG A 399 5.05 -20.95 6.09
CA ARG A 399 5.06 -20.57 7.52
C ARG A 399 6.27 -19.72 7.91
N TRP A 400 7.40 -19.87 7.22
CA TRP A 400 8.65 -19.17 7.56
C TRP A 400 9.19 -18.30 6.41
N PRO A 401 8.54 -17.16 6.08
CA PRO A 401 9.02 -16.27 5.03
C PRO A 401 10.28 -15.50 5.44
N ALA A 402 11.16 -15.24 4.48
CA ALA A 402 12.37 -14.44 4.70
C ALA A 402 12.04 -13.03 5.21
N GLY A 403 12.63 -12.66 6.35
CA GLY A 403 12.43 -11.38 7.02
C GLY A 403 11.50 -11.42 8.22
N HIS A 404 10.62 -12.43 8.33
CA HIS A 404 9.66 -12.55 9.45
C HIS A 404 10.36 -12.76 10.79
N ASP A 405 9.77 -12.17 11.82
CA ASP A 405 10.22 -12.26 13.20
C ASP A 405 9.79 -13.59 13.82
N VAL A 406 10.68 -14.14 14.65
CA VAL A 406 10.47 -15.40 15.36
C VAL A 406 11.01 -15.28 16.77
N ARG A 407 10.52 -16.13 17.66
CA ARG A 407 11.06 -16.33 19.00
C ARG A 407 11.38 -17.80 19.19
N HIS A 408 12.56 -18.06 19.74
CA HIS A 408 12.98 -19.39 20.17
C HIS A 408 13.13 -19.41 21.68
N GLU A 409 12.70 -20.48 22.35
CA GLU A 409 12.73 -20.59 23.83
C GLU A 409 14.14 -20.35 24.39
N THR A 410 15.14 -21.04 23.83
CA THR A 410 16.55 -20.89 24.22
C THR A 410 17.24 -19.60 23.71
N TYR A 411 17.00 -19.17 22.47
CA TYR A 411 17.80 -18.12 21.81
C TYR A 411 17.15 -16.73 21.79
N GLY A 412 15.90 -16.61 22.24
CA GLY A 412 15.18 -15.34 22.26
C GLY A 412 14.66 -14.93 20.89
N HIS A 413 14.60 -13.62 20.66
CA HIS A 413 14.06 -13.02 19.43
C HIS A 413 15.06 -13.12 18.26
N GLY A 414 14.54 -13.31 17.06
CA GLY A 414 15.31 -13.34 15.84
C GLY A 414 14.44 -13.20 14.60
N TRP A 415 15.06 -13.38 13.44
CA TRP A 415 14.37 -13.29 12.16
C TRP A 415 14.82 -14.35 11.18
N VAL A 416 13.90 -14.77 10.31
CA VAL A 416 14.13 -15.80 9.30
C VAL A 416 14.98 -15.25 8.16
N GLN A 417 16.21 -15.76 7.98
CA GLN A 417 17.04 -15.42 6.81
C GLN A 417 16.56 -16.14 5.55
N GLY A 418 16.02 -17.35 5.71
CA GLY A 418 15.47 -18.15 4.63
C GLY A 418 14.97 -19.51 5.13
N SER A 419 14.13 -20.14 4.33
CA SER A 419 13.56 -21.47 4.58
C SER A 419 13.55 -22.30 3.30
N GLY A 420 13.68 -23.62 3.44
CA GLY A 420 13.68 -24.57 2.32
C GLY A 420 14.17 -25.94 2.75
N VAL A 421 13.78 -26.98 2.00
CA VAL A 421 14.20 -28.38 2.21
C VAL A 421 14.00 -28.84 3.68
N GLY A 422 12.82 -28.54 4.24
CA GLY A 422 12.47 -28.89 5.62
C GLY A 422 13.27 -28.16 6.71
N ARG A 423 14.02 -27.10 6.38
CA ARG A 423 14.81 -26.32 7.33
C ARG A 423 14.49 -24.82 7.27
N VAL A 424 14.75 -24.15 8.39
CA VAL A 424 14.64 -22.70 8.53
C VAL A 424 15.90 -22.15 9.19
N THR A 425 16.50 -21.13 8.58
CA THR A 425 17.69 -20.46 9.10
C THR A 425 17.29 -19.14 9.73
N VAL A 426 17.61 -18.97 11.00
CA VAL A 426 17.22 -17.83 11.83
C VAL A 426 18.47 -17.12 12.32
N ARG A 427 18.45 -15.79 12.28
CA ARG A 427 19.46 -14.94 12.95
C ARG A 427 18.84 -14.33 14.20
N PHE A 428 19.48 -14.54 15.34
CA PHE A 428 19.00 -14.05 16.65
C PHE A 428 19.65 -12.71 16.99
N GLU A 429 18.98 -11.63 16.60
CA GLU A 429 19.38 -10.25 16.84
C GLU A 429 18.14 -9.37 17.04
N GLU A 430 18.34 -8.25 17.72
CA GLU A 430 17.31 -7.27 18.06
C GLU A 430 17.74 -5.90 17.51
N PRO A 431 16.82 -4.93 17.32
CA PRO A 431 17.15 -3.65 16.67
C PRO A 431 18.38 -2.93 17.27
N GLU A 432 18.54 -2.92 18.59
CA GLU A 432 19.66 -2.22 19.26
C GLU A 432 20.86 -3.14 19.56
N SER A 433 20.82 -4.42 19.17
CA SER A 433 21.91 -5.36 19.45
C SER A 433 23.05 -5.29 18.43
N ALA A 434 24.19 -5.89 18.76
CA ALA A 434 25.17 -6.26 17.75
C ALA A 434 24.61 -7.35 16.82
N PRO A 435 25.15 -7.53 15.59
CA PRO A 435 24.75 -8.61 14.70
C PRO A 435 24.80 -9.98 15.37
N GLY A 436 23.68 -10.69 15.27
CA GLY A 436 23.42 -11.91 16.02
C GLY A 436 24.06 -13.17 15.46
N ARG A 437 23.96 -14.27 16.22
CA ARG A 437 24.34 -15.62 15.74
C ARG A 437 23.26 -16.17 14.82
N VAL A 438 23.67 -17.00 13.86
CA VAL A 438 22.78 -17.73 12.96
C VAL A 438 22.68 -19.18 13.41
N ARG A 439 21.47 -19.73 13.39
CA ARG A 439 21.22 -21.17 13.59
C ARG A 439 20.18 -21.66 12.60
N THR A 440 20.23 -22.96 12.32
CA THR A 440 19.28 -23.62 11.42
C THR A 440 18.53 -24.71 12.18
N PHE A 441 17.21 -24.66 12.09
CA PHE A 441 16.29 -25.57 12.76
C PHE A 441 15.51 -26.38 11.73
N ARG A 442 14.78 -27.40 12.19
CA ARG A 442 13.72 -27.99 11.38
C ARG A 442 12.54 -27.01 11.32
N ILE A 443 11.76 -27.06 10.24
CA ILE A 443 10.57 -26.21 10.08
C ILE A 443 9.45 -26.49 11.10
N ASP A 444 9.48 -27.69 11.70
CA ASP A 444 8.53 -28.20 12.69
C ASP A 444 9.08 -28.12 14.13
N ASP A 445 10.18 -27.38 14.34
CA ASP A 445 10.77 -27.20 15.66
C ASP A 445 9.74 -26.60 16.66
N PRO A 446 9.41 -27.31 17.76
CA PRO A 446 8.38 -26.86 18.69
C PRO A 446 8.81 -25.64 19.53
N GLU A 447 10.12 -25.40 19.67
CA GLU A 447 10.65 -24.24 20.40
C GLU A 447 10.63 -22.97 19.54
N LEU A 448 10.42 -23.07 18.23
CA LEU A 448 10.42 -21.95 17.29
C LEU A 448 8.99 -21.50 16.95
N GLN A 449 8.68 -20.25 17.27
CA GLN A 449 7.35 -19.67 17.08
C GLN A 449 7.42 -18.35 16.31
N PRO A 450 6.42 -18.01 15.46
CA PRO A 450 6.27 -16.67 14.93
C PRO A 450 6.19 -15.65 16.07
N ALA A 451 6.75 -14.47 15.86
CA ALA A 451 6.71 -13.37 16.82
C ALA A 451 6.28 -12.07 16.14
N ASP A 452 5.79 -11.13 16.95
CA ASP A 452 5.57 -9.77 16.51
C ASP A 452 6.91 -9.02 16.36
N PRO A 453 6.96 -8.00 15.48
CA PRO A 453 8.14 -7.15 15.35
C PRO A 453 8.40 -6.40 16.66
N LEU A 454 9.66 -6.34 17.07
CA LEU A 454 10.09 -5.46 18.16
C LEU A 454 10.05 -3.99 17.71
N PRO A 455 9.82 -3.04 18.63
CA PRO A 455 9.94 -1.62 18.31
C PRO A 455 11.37 -1.29 17.88
N LEU A 456 11.50 -0.42 16.87
CA LEU A 456 12.81 -0.01 16.33
C LEU A 456 13.65 0.77 17.36
N VAL A 457 12.97 1.56 18.19
CA VAL A 457 13.54 2.33 19.30
C VAL A 457 12.86 1.87 20.58
N ARG A 458 13.61 1.37 21.56
CA ARG A 458 13.02 0.79 22.79
C ARG A 458 12.40 1.82 23.73
N ASN A 459 13.08 2.96 23.87
CA ASN A 459 12.67 4.07 24.72
C ASN A 459 12.61 5.33 23.85
N PRO A 460 11.58 5.47 22.99
CA PRO A 460 11.43 6.69 22.21
C PRO A 460 11.32 7.87 23.17
N VAL A 461 11.98 8.97 22.84
CA VAL A 461 11.88 10.22 23.61
C VAL A 461 10.41 10.64 23.67
N ASP A 462 9.97 11.13 24.83
CA ASP A 462 8.60 11.65 24.98
C ASP A 462 8.45 12.96 24.20
N TYR A 463 7.93 12.84 22.97
CA TYR A 463 7.61 13.95 22.08
C TYR A 463 6.16 14.46 22.27
N SER A 464 5.46 14.07 23.34
CA SER A 464 4.10 14.56 23.59
C SER A 464 4.00 16.08 23.74
N SER A 465 5.10 16.73 24.12
CA SER A 465 5.25 18.18 24.26
C SER A 465 5.72 18.89 22.98
N TRP A 466 6.02 18.14 21.92
CA TRP A 466 6.42 18.69 20.62
C TRP A 466 5.20 18.91 19.69
N PRO A 467 5.23 19.95 18.85
CA PRO A 467 6.24 21.02 18.80
C PRO A 467 6.14 21.95 20.02
N ALA A 468 7.28 22.27 20.63
CA ALA A 468 7.35 23.12 21.84
C ALA A 468 6.94 24.58 21.58
N SER A 469 6.60 24.94 20.33
CA SER A 469 6.40 26.31 19.85
C SER A 469 5.01 26.61 19.27
N LEU A 470 4.03 25.71 19.30
CA LEU A 470 2.67 26.08 18.87
C LEU A 470 1.95 26.83 20.02
N PRO A 471 1.55 28.12 19.84
CA PRO A 471 0.82 28.82 20.87
C PRO A 471 -0.52 28.12 21.14
N LYS A 472 -0.75 27.72 22.39
CA LYS A 472 -2.06 27.24 22.87
C LYS A 472 -3.09 28.37 22.82
N SER A 473 -3.72 28.56 21.67
CA SER A 473 -5.03 29.21 21.53
C SER A 473 -5.61 28.76 20.19
N ARG A 474 -6.69 27.98 20.08
CA ARG A 474 -8.01 28.20 20.67
C ARG A 474 -8.77 26.87 20.82
N SER A 475 -8.90 26.36 22.03
CA SER A 475 -10.08 25.60 22.43
C SER A 475 -11.11 26.59 23.00
N GLY A 476 -11.80 27.29 22.11
CA GLY A 476 -12.90 28.18 22.47
C GLY A 476 -14.21 27.42 22.53
N ALA A 477 -14.61 27.05 23.76
CA ALA A 477 -15.99 26.89 24.23
C ALA A 477 -17.02 26.26 23.26
N LEU A 478 -17.20 24.93 23.35
CA LEU A 478 -18.55 24.36 23.25
C LEU A 478 -19.24 24.65 24.59
N SER A 479 -19.94 25.78 24.65
CA SER A 479 -20.76 26.16 25.78
C SER A 479 -21.87 25.14 25.99
N ALA A 480 -21.94 24.62 27.21
CA ALA A 480 -23.11 23.99 27.77
C ALA A 480 -24.33 24.92 27.73
N GLY A 481 -25.51 24.33 27.49
CA GLY A 481 -26.77 24.79 28.06
C GLY A 481 -27.86 25.19 27.07
N ALA A 482 -28.82 24.30 26.86
CA ALA A 482 -30.24 24.67 26.72
C ALA A 482 -31.12 23.43 26.97
N THR A 483 -31.35 23.08 28.24
CA THR A 483 -32.56 22.37 28.66
C THR A 483 -33.64 23.40 28.92
N GLU A 484 -34.60 23.50 28.01
CA GLU A 484 -35.86 24.20 28.26
C GLU A 484 -36.82 23.27 29.00
N SER A 485 -37.37 23.74 30.12
CA SER A 485 -38.57 23.18 30.73
C SER A 485 -39.26 24.28 31.54
N ARG A 486 -40.46 24.70 31.10
CA ARG A 486 -41.51 25.34 31.90
C ARG A 486 -42.86 25.19 31.17
N PRO A 487 -44.00 25.23 31.87
CA PRO A 487 -44.27 24.93 33.28
C PRO A 487 -44.81 23.52 33.52
#